data_AF-A0A349M8P5-F1
#
_entry.id   AF-A0A349M8P5-F1
#
_cell.length_a   1.000
_cell.length_b   1.000
_cell.length_c   1.000
_cell.angle_alpha   90.00
_cell.angle_beta   90.00
_cell.angle_gamma   90.00
#
_symmetry.space_group_name_H-M   'P 1'
#
loop_
_entity.id
_entity.type
_entity.pdbx_description
1 polymer ?
#
loop_
_entity_poly.entity_id
_entity_poly.type
_entity_poly.pdbx_seq_one_letter_code
_entity_poly.pdbx_strand_id
1 'polypeptide(L)'
;KLADQQQLWTDMDAFESYISEAVEAVRLGHDALPLWEAAYQLAQRPFLPDDLYSSWSQERREILKGNRRLCVYRLAVLYSERDRKDEAEVLLRGLWAANPTNEDALCRLMVLLEEQARDQEALLLYERTERALDEERRSPARQTKELAERIRNRPLSLATEVRVSLQEQTQALNDASQQLFPLFLTSSTQISEKVSQQPIPLPATFAVDSILSPGSLLARVMMLMDQRQDHATSCERLQSTID
;
A
#
# COMPACT_ATOMS: atom_id res chain seq x y z
N LYS A 1 -5.84 -57.68 14.34
CA LYS A 1 -4.91 -56.53 14.32
C LYS A 1 -3.52 -57.08 14.08
N LEU A 2 -2.86 -56.71 12.99
CA LEU A 2 -1.47 -57.09 12.75
C LEU A 2 -0.59 -56.31 13.74
N ALA A 3 0.35 -56.99 14.39
CA ALA A 3 1.30 -56.39 15.34
C ALA A 3 2.42 -55.64 14.58
N ASP A 4 2.90 -54.53 15.15
CA ASP A 4 4.01 -53.69 14.63
C ASP A 4 3.81 -53.02 13.26
N GLN A 5 2.71 -52.30 13.07
CA GLN A 5 2.69 -51.26 12.04
C GLN A 5 3.40 -50.01 12.57
N GLN A 6 4.69 -49.89 12.29
CA GLN A 6 5.37 -48.60 12.28
C GLN A 6 4.50 -47.64 11.46
N GLN A 7 4.11 -46.52 12.06
CA GLN A 7 3.28 -45.52 11.40
C GLN A 7 4.06 -45.03 10.17
N LEU A 8 3.61 -45.44 8.98
CA LEU A 8 4.27 -45.08 7.73
C LEU A 8 4.21 -43.57 7.60
N TRP A 9 5.37 -42.92 7.52
CA TRP A 9 5.42 -41.50 7.30
C TRP A 9 4.91 -41.20 5.89
N THR A 10 3.87 -40.37 5.80
CA THR A 10 3.38 -39.83 4.54
C THR A 10 3.41 -38.30 4.60
N ASP A 11 3.72 -37.65 3.47
CA ASP A 11 3.65 -36.19 3.35
C ASP A 11 2.29 -35.64 3.83
N MET A 12 1.24 -36.44 3.63
CA MET A 12 -0.13 -36.05 3.94
C MET A 12 -0.42 -36.05 5.44
N ASP A 13 0.00 -37.11 6.14
CA ASP A 13 -0.14 -37.22 7.59
C ASP A 13 0.76 -36.19 8.29
N ALA A 14 1.96 -35.95 7.73
CA ALA A 14 2.87 -34.92 8.22
C ALA A 14 2.24 -33.51 8.10
N PHE A 15 1.61 -33.20 6.96
CA PHE A 15 0.89 -31.94 6.78
C PHE A 15 -0.20 -31.72 7.82
N GLU A 16 -1.04 -32.73 8.08
CA GLU A 16 -2.11 -32.63 9.07
C GLU A 16 -1.58 -32.53 10.51
N SER A 17 -0.46 -33.21 10.81
CA SER A 17 0.26 -33.07 12.08
C SER A 17 0.74 -31.65 12.28
N TYR A 18 1.42 -31.06 11.28
CA TYR A 18 1.91 -29.68 11.36
C TYR A 18 0.77 -28.68 11.56
N ILE A 19 -0.38 -28.85 10.91
CA ILE A 19 -1.55 -27.98 11.17
C ILE A 19 -2.00 -28.10 12.63
N SER A 20 -2.12 -29.32 13.14
CA SER A 20 -2.59 -29.57 14.51
C SER A 20 -1.62 -28.96 15.53
N GLU A 21 -0.31 -29.18 15.34
CA GLU A 21 0.75 -28.61 16.15
C GLU A 21 0.77 -27.09 16.07
N ALA A 22 0.57 -26.51 14.88
CA ALA A 22 0.53 -25.07 14.70
C ALA A 22 -0.66 -24.43 15.42
N VAL A 23 -1.84 -25.07 15.39
CA VAL A 23 -3.03 -24.61 16.13
C VAL A 23 -2.76 -24.65 17.64
N GLU A 24 -2.15 -25.72 18.14
CA GLU A 24 -1.78 -25.81 19.56
C GLU A 24 -0.70 -24.80 19.95
N ALA A 25 0.29 -24.57 19.09
CA ALA A 25 1.31 -23.54 19.31
C ALA A 25 0.68 -22.15 19.46
N VAL A 26 -0.28 -21.79 18.60
CA VAL A 26 -1.03 -20.53 18.73
C VAL A 26 -1.80 -20.48 20.05
N ARG A 27 -2.47 -21.57 20.44
CA ARG A 27 -3.23 -21.65 21.71
C ARG A 27 -2.35 -21.45 22.94
N LEU A 28 -1.11 -21.93 22.88
CA LEU A 28 -0.12 -21.81 23.95
C LEU A 28 0.69 -20.49 23.89
N GLY A 29 0.48 -19.66 22.86
CA GLY A 29 1.22 -18.41 22.66
C GLY A 29 2.66 -18.61 22.17
N HIS A 30 2.96 -19.75 21.56
CA HIS A 30 4.25 -20.05 20.95
C HIS A 30 4.31 -19.57 19.49
N ASP A 31 5.53 -19.47 18.94
CA ASP A 31 5.71 -19.18 17.52
C ASP A 31 5.20 -20.35 16.67
N ALA A 32 4.06 -20.14 16.02
CA ALA A 32 3.46 -21.12 15.11
C ALA A 32 3.88 -20.94 13.65
N LEU A 33 4.60 -19.87 13.30
CA LEU A 33 4.97 -19.58 11.92
C LEU A 33 5.74 -20.72 11.24
N PRO A 34 6.82 -21.28 11.83
CA PRO A 34 7.58 -22.34 11.16
C PRO A 34 6.73 -23.60 10.91
N LEU A 35 5.75 -23.88 11.77
CA LEU A 35 4.84 -25.02 11.61
C LEU A 35 3.86 -24.79 10.44
N TRP A 36 3.32 -23.57 10.31
CA TRP A 36 2.47 -23.20 9.18
C TRP A 36 3.24 -23.16 7.85
N GLU A 37 4.49 -22.69 7.86
CA GLU A 37 5.37 -22.70 6.67
C GLU A 37 5.66 -24.14 6.24
N ALA A 38 6.03 -25.02 7.18
CA ALA A 38 6.27 -26.44 6.91
C ALA A 38 5.03 -27.15 6.35
N ALA A 39 3.85 -26.89 6.94
CA ALA A 39 2.59 -27.42 6.43
C ALA A 39 2.34 -26.93 4.98
N TYR A 40 2.49 -25.63 4.72
CA TYR A 40 2.24 -25.09 3.38
C TYR A 40 3.18 -25.67 2.32
N GLN A 41 4.44 -25.95 2.65
CA GLN A 41 5.38 -26.59 1.71
C GLN A 41 4.90 -27.98 1.27
N LEU A 42 4.37 -28.79 2.20
CA LEU A 42 3.82 -30.11 1.87
C LEU A 42 2.52 -30.01 1.06
N ALA A 43 1.69 -28.99 1.32
CA ALA A 43 0.41 -28.78 0.66
C ALA A 43 0.47 -28.31 -0.80
N GLN A 44 1.66 -27.91 -1.29
CA GLN A 44 1.81 -27.42 -2.66
C GLN A 44 1.59 -28.51 -3.70
N ARG A 45 1.89 -29.77 -3.35
CA ARG A 45 1.74 -30.92 -4.25
C ARG A 45 0.28 -31.37 -4.30
N PRO A 46 -0.25 -31.74 -5.49
CA PRO A 46 -1.57 -32.31 -5.59
C PRO A 46 -1.61 -33.68 -4.89
N PHE A 47 -2.66 -33.94 -4.12
CA PHE A 47 -2.92 -35.26 -3.55
C PHE A 47 -3.19 -36.26 -4.68
N LEU A 48 -2.45 -37.38 -4.70
CA LEU A 48 -2.60 -38.48 -5.67
C LEU A 48 -2.82 -37.97 -7.10
N PRO A 49 -1.79 -37.39 -7.75
CA PRO A 49 -1.93 -36.87 -9.11
C PRO A 49 -2.22 -37.96 -10.15
N ASP A 50 -1.81 -39.20 -9.88
CA ASP A 50 -2.01 -40.32 -10.80
C ASP A 50 -3.44 -40.90 -10.72
N ASP A 51 -4.19 -40.58 -9.67
CA ASP A 51 -5.57 -41.05 -9.46
C ASP A 51 -6.51 -39.90 -9.07
N LEU A 52 -6.72 -38.98 -10.03
CA LEU A 52 -7.51 -37.76 -9.81
C LEU A 52 -9.01 -38.00 -9.67
N TYR A 53 -9.52 -39.07 -10.29
CA TYR A 53 -10.96 -39.28 -10.48
C TYR A 53 -11.54 -40.38 -9.62
N SER A 54 -10.72 -41.16 -8.91
CA SER A 54 -11.25 -42.21 -8.06
C SER A 54 -12.06 -41.64 -6.91
N SER A 55 -13.28 -42.17 -6.75
CA SER A 55 -14.32 -41.65 -5.86
C SER A 55 -13.88 -41.61 -4.40
N TRP A 56 -13.09 -42.57 -3.94
CA TRP A 56 -12.59 -42.63 -2.56
C TRP A 56 -11.63 -41.48 -2.24
N SER A 57 -10.94 -40.92 -3.24
CA SER A 57 -9.96 -39.84 -3.06
C SER A 57 -10.60 -38.44 -3.05
N GLN A 58 -11.84 -38.32 -3.54
CA GLN A 58 -12.50 -37.03 -3.74
C GLN A 58 -12.77 -36.30 -2.42
N GLU A 59 -13.37 -36.99 -1.45
CA GLU A 59 -13.66 -36.42 -0.13
C GLU A 59 -12.37 -35.98 0.56
N ARG A 60 -11.34 -36.84 0.53
CA ARG A 60 -10.02 -36.51 1.08
C ARG A 60 -9.46 -35.26 0.41
N ARG A 61 -9.49 -35.16 -0.92
CA ARG A 61 -9.00 -34.00 -1.67
C ARG A 61 -9.67 -32.70 -1.26
N GLU A 62 -10.98 -32.71 -1.03
CA GLU A 62 -11.70 -31.50 -0.58
C GLU A 62 -11.30 -31.07 0.84
N ILE A 63 -11.12 -32.02 1.77
CA ILE A 63 -10.58 -31.74 3.10
C ILE A 63 -9.20 -31.08 2.99
N LEU A 64 -8.33 -31.62 2.14
CA LEU A 64 -6.97 -31.11 1.97
C LEU A 64 -6.93 -29.73 1.32
N LYS A 65 -7.80 -29.46 0.35
CA LYS A 65 -7.98 -28.11 -0.21
C LYS A 65 -8.42 -27.12 0.88
N GLY A 66 -9.35 -27.51 1.74
CA GLY A 66 -9.77 -26.71 2.90
C GLY A 66 -8.62 -26.41 3.85
N ASN A 67 -7.83 -27.42 4.21
CA ASN A 67 -6.66 -27.29 5.08
C ASN A 67 -5.56 -26.41 4.46
N ARG A 68 -5.32 -26.54 3.15
CA ARG A 68 -4.38 -25.66 2.43
C ARG A 68 -4.84 -24.20 2.46
N ARG A 69 -6.14 -23.95 2.26
CA ARG A 69 -6.72 -22.60 2.37
C ARG A 69 -6.54 -22.04 3.79
N LEU A 70 -6.76 -22.85 4.81
CA LEU A 70 -6.50 -22.47 6.21
C LEU A 70 -5.03 -22.05 6.42
N CYS A 71 -4.07 -22.83 5.90
CA CYS A 71 -2.65 -22.50 5.99
C CYS A 71 -2.34 -21.14 5.36
N VAL A 72 -2.85 -20.87 4.16
CA VAL A 72 -2.67 -19.58 3.48
C VAL A 72 -3.20 -18.42 4.33
N TYR A 73 -4.40 -18.55 4.90
CA TYR A 73 -4.97 -17.50 5.73
C TYR A 73 -4.21 -17.27 7.03
N ARG A 74 -3.66 -18.33 7.65
CA ARG A 74 -2.84 -18.22 8.86
C ARG A 74 -1.49 -17.60 8.55
N LEU A 75 -0.82 -18.04 7.49
CA LEU A 75 0.44 -17.46 7.03
C LEU A 75 0.29 -15.98 6.67
N ALA A 76 -0.78 -15.60 5.96
CA ALA A 76 -1.02 -14.21 5.61
C ALA A 76 -1.11 -13.30 6.84
N VAL A 77 -1.80 -13.74 7.91
CA VAL A 77 -1.88 -12.99 9.17
C VAL A 77 -0.50 -12.90 9.84
N LEU A 78 0.19 -14.03 10.01
CA LEU A 78 1.49 -14.09 10.68
C LEU A 78 2.58 -13.30 9.95
N TYR A 79 2.54 -13.28 8.62
CA TYR A 79 3.43 -12.47 7.80
C TYR A 79 3.12 -10.98 7.92
N SER A 80 1.85 -10.58 7.88
CA SER A 80 1.46 -9.18 8.11
C SER A 80 1.89 -8.68 9.49
N GLU A 81 1.76 -9.50 10.54
CA GLU A 81 2.21 -9.17 11.90
C GLU A 81 3.73 -8.97 12.02
N ARG A 82 4.51 -9.56 11.09
CA ARG A 82 5.98 -9.46 11.03
C ARG A 82 6.49 -8.51 9.95
N ASP A 83 5.61 -7.65 9.42
CA ASP A 83 5.91 -6.71 8.34
C ASP A 83 6.38 -7.39 7.03
N ARG A 84 6.11 -8.68 6.86
CA ARG A 84 6.40 -9.48 5.65
C ARG A 84 5.23 -9.43 4.66
N LYS A 85 4.74 -8.22 4.37
CA LYS A 85 3.48 -8.00 3.61
C LYS A 85 3.54 -8.54 2.18
N ASP A 86 4.69 -8.49 1.52
CA ASP A 86 4.87 -9.00 0.16
C ASP A 86 4.62 -10.51 0.07
N GLU A 87 5.06 -11.26 1.09
CA GLU A 87 4.88 -12.71 1.13
C GLU A 87 3.42 -13.09 1.40
N ALA A 88 2.74 -12.34 2.26
CA ALA A 88 1.31 -12.48 2.47
C ALA A 88 0.52 -12.20 1.17
N GLU A 89 0.92 -11.18 0.42
CA GLU A 89 0.30 -10.81 -0.85
C GLU A 89 0.42 -11.92 -1.88
N VAL A 90 1.61 -12.48 -2.07
CA VAL A 90 1.84 -13.58 -3.02
C VAL A 90 0.95 -14.78 -2.70
N LEU A 91 0.85 -15.16 -1.43
CA LEU A 91 0.02 -16.28 -0.99
C LEU A 91 -1.48 -16.04 -1.25
N LEU A 92 -1.99 -14.86 -0.87
CA LEU A 92 -3.40 -14.52 -1.04
C LEU A 92 -3.76 -14.35 -2.52
N ARG A 93 -2.88 -13.75 -3.33
CA ARG A 93 -3.07 -13.66 -4.78
C ARG A 93 -3.11 -15.02 -5.45
N GLY A 94 -2.23 -15.94 -5.06
CA GLY A 94 -2.25 -17.30 -5.59
C GLY A 94 -3.56 -18.01 -5.28
N LEU A 95 -4.06 -17.87 -4.04
CA LEU A 95 -5.34 -18.44 -3.64
C LEU A 95 -6.54 -17.83 -4.37
N TRP A 96 -6.56 -16.50 -4.53
CA TRP A 96 -7.61 -15.79 -5.26
C TRP A 96 -7.56 -16.08 -6.77
N ALA A 97 -6.37 -16.15 -7.39
CA ALA A 97 -6.23 -16.47 -8.80
C ALA A 97 -6.72 -17.88 -9.15
N ALA A 98 -6.56 -18.83 -8.23
CA ALA A 98 -7.07 -20.19 -8.38
C ALA A 98 -8.60 -20.27 -8.28
N ASN A 99 -9.23 -19.37 -7.53
CA ASN A 99 -10.69 -19.25 -7.45
C ASN A 99 -11.11 -17.77 -7.31
N PRO A 100 -11.34 -17.07 -8.44
CA PRO A 100 -11.69 -15.65 -8.45
C PRO A 100 -13.04 -15.32 -7.80
N THR A 101 -13.88 -16.30 -7.44
CA THR A 101 -15.13 -16.09 -6.69
C THR A 101 -14.96 -16.25 -5.18
N ASN A 102 -13.74 -16.52 -4.71
CA ASN A 102 -13.42 -16.60 -3.28
C ASN A 102 -13.31 -15.20 -2.66
N GLU A 103 -14.45 -14.70 -2.16
CA GLU A 103 -14.55 -13.40 -1.51
C GLU A 103 -13.69 -13.28 -0.24
N ASP A 104 -13.49 -14.36 0.51
CA ASP A 104 -12.65 -14.33 1.73
C ASP A 104 -11.18 -14.02 1.40
N ALA A 105 -10.66 -14.61 0.32
CA ALA A 105 -9.31 -14.35 -0.16
C ALA A 105 -9.20 -12.92 -0.70
N LEU A 106 -10.22 -12.47 -1.46
CA LEU A 106 -10.29 -11.10 -1.95
C LEU A 106 -10.27 -10.08 -0.80
N CYS A 107 -11.14 -10.21 0.19
CA CYS A 107 -11.24 -9.25 1.30
C CYS A 107 -9.92 -9.10 2.05
N ARG A 108 -9.22 -10.22 2.31
CA ARG A 108 -7.90 -10.19 2.96
C ARG A 108 -6.85 -9.49 2.10
N LEU A 109 -6.87 -9.74 0.78
CA LEU A 109 -5.97 -9.10 -0.16
C LEU A 109 -6.26 -7.60 -0.29
N MET A 110 -7.53 -7.20 -0.33
CA MET A 110 -7.95 -5.79 -0.37
C MET A 110 -7.50 -5.03 0.87
N VAL A 111 -7.65 -5.61 2.07
CA VAL A 111 -7.14 -5.01 3.32
C VAL A 111 -5.63 -4.84 3.26
N LEU A 112 -4.90 -5.87 2.81
CA LEU A 112 -3.45 -5.80 2.68
C LEU A 112 -2.99 -4.69 1.70
N LEU A 113 -3.71 -4.52 0.58
CA LEU A 113 -3.43 -3.47 -0.39
C LEU A 113 -3.81 -2.07 0.11
N GLU A 114 -4.92 -1.95 0.85
CA GLU A 114 -5.32 -0.71 1.54
C GLU A 114 -4.21 -0.28 2.52
N GLU A 115 -3.65 -1.19 3.30
CA GLU A 115 -2.54 -0.88 4.21
C GLU A 115 -1.28 -0.37 3.47
N GLN A 116 -1.07 -0.79 2.22
CA GLN A 116 0.03 -0.35 1.36
C GLN A 116 -0.32 0.88 0.49
N ALA A 117 -1.47 1.53 0.73
CA ALA A 117 -1.99 2.64 -0.08
C ALA A 117 -2.17 2.32 -1.57
N ARG A 118 -2.39 1.05 -1.92
CA ARG A 118 -2.64 0.55 -3.29
C ARG A 118 -4.14 0.40 -3.55
N ASP A 119 -4.90 1.43 -3.22
CA ASP A 119 -6.37 1.42 -3.23
C ASP A 119 -6.95 1.10 -4.62
N GLN A 120 -6.37 1.68 -5.68
CA GLN A 120 -6.83 1.45 -7.06
C GLN A 120 -6.72 -0.03 -7.46
N GLU A 121 -5.66 -0.70 -7.01
CA GLU A 121 -5.45 -2.11 -7.31
C GLU A 121 -6.43 -3.00 -6.55
N ALA A 122 -6.72 -2.67 -5.29
CA ALA A 122 -7.74 -3.35 -4.50
C ALA A 122 -9.12 -3.27 -5.18
N LEU A 123 -9.49 -2.11 -5.72
CA LEU A 123 -10.75 -1.92 -6.45
C LEU A 123 -10.80 -2.70 -7.77
N LEU A 124 -9.70 -2.77 -8.51
CA LEU A 124 -9.62 -3.58 -9.74
C LEU A 124 -9.84 -5.08 -9.45
N LEU A 125 -9.31 -5.59 -8.34
CA LEU A 125 -9.52 -6.97 -7.90
C LEU A 125 -10.98 -7.22 -7.49
N TYR A 126 -11.60 -6.24 -6.81
CA TYR A 126 -13.03 -6.28 -6.49
C TYR A 126 -13.88 -6.37 -7.76
N GLU A 127 -13.66 -5.49 -8.73
CA GLU A 127 -14.42 -5.51 -10.00
C GLU A 127 -14.26 -6.83 -10.76
N ARG A 128 -13.05 -7.41 -10.74
CA ARG A 128 -12.81 -8.71 -11.38
C ARG A 128 -13.56 -9.84 -10.66
N THR A 129 -13.62 -9.80 -9.33
CA THR A 129 -14.40 -10.77 -8.54
C THR A 129 -15.89 -10.60 -8.76
N GLU A 130 -16.37 -9.35 -8.83
CA GLU A 130 -17.77 -9.03 -9.12
C GLU A 130 -18.20 -9.59 -10.48
N ARG A 131 -17.37 -9.43 -11.52
CA ARG A 131 -17.59 -10.04 -12.84
C ARG A 131 -17.64 -11.58 -12.77
N ALA A 132 -16.70 -12.20 -12.07
CA ALA A 132 -16.67 -13.66 -11.91
C ALA A 132 -17.91 -14.20 -11.16
N LEU A 133 -18.41 -13.46 -10.17
CA LEU A 133 -19.64 -13.82 -9.45
C LEU A 133 -20.90 -13.61 -10.31
N ASP A 134 -20.93 -12.56 -11.12
CA ASP A 134 -22.06 -12.29 -12.03
C ASP A 134 -22.20 -13.39 -13.10
N GLU A 135 -21.09 -13.94 -13.59
CA GLU A 135 -21.07 -15.13 -14.45
C GLU A 135 -21.75 -16.35 -13.78
N GLU A 136 -21.60 -16.51 -12.47
CA GLU A 136 -22.29 -17.51 -11.65
C GLU A 136 -23.72 -17.08 -11.22
N ARG A 137 -24.21 -15.92 -11.69
CA ARG A 137 -25.49 -15.29 -11.27
C ARG A 137 -25.58 -15.02 -9.77
N ARG A 138 -24.44 -14.68 -9.16
CA ARG A 138 -24.30 -14.33 -7.75
C ARG A 138 -23.91 -12.87 -7.64
N SER A 139 -24.20 -12.27 -6.49
CA SER A 139 -23.73 -10.92 -6.16
C SER A 139 -22.70 -10.99 -5.03
N PRO A 140 -21.73 -10.07 -4.99
CA PRO A 140 -20.80 -9.98 -3.86
C PRO A 140 -21.55 -9.83 -2.53
N ALA A 141 -21.01 -10.47 -1.50
CA ALA A 141 -21.50 -10.36 -0.14
C ALA A 141 -21.46 -8.91 0.35
N ARG A 142 -22.34 -8.60 1.30
CA ARG A 142 -22.46 -7.25 1.86
C ARG A 142 -21.13 -6.73 2.42
N GLN A 143 -20.38 -7.57 3.14
CA GLN A 143 -19.09 -7.20 3.74
C GLN A 143 -18.05 -6.82 2.66
N THR A 144 -18.00 -7.59 1.56
CA THR A 144 -17.13 -7.33 0.42
C THR A 144 -17.43 -5.97 -0.21
N LYS A 145 -18.71 -5.64 -0.38
CA LYS A 145 -19.16 -4.34 -0.91
C LYS A 145 -18.81 -3.19 0.03
N GLU A 146 -19.07 -3.35 1.32
CA GLU A 146 -18.75 -2.34 2.34
C GLU A 146 -17.24 -2.05 2.37
N LEU A 147 -16.40 -3.07 2.22
CA LEU A 147 -14.95 -2.91 2.11
C LEU A 147 -14.55 -2.13 0.85
N ALA A 148 -15.12 -2.46 -0.31
CA ALA A 148 -14.87 -1.74 -1.56
C ALA A 148 -15.28 -0.26 -1.46
N GLU A 149 -16.45 0.03 -0.89
CA GLU A 149 -16.89 1.42 -0.67
C GLU A 149 -15.98 2.17 0.31
N ARG A 150 -15.49 1.51 1.36
CA ARG A 150 -14.53 2.11 2.30
C ARG A 150 -13.25 2.54 1.58
N ILE A 151 -12.68 1.63 0.77
CA ILE A 151 -11.44 1.91 0.02
C ILE A 151 -11.68 3.03 -1.00
N ARG A 152 -12.82 3.02 -1.71
CA ARG A 152 -13.16 4.05 -2.69
C ARG A 152 -13.28 5.45 -2.08
N ASN A 153 -13.84 5.53 -0.88
CA ASN A 153 -14.06 6.79 -0.18
C ASN A 153 -12.88 7.22 0.70
N ARG A 154 -11.74 6.50 0.63
CA ARG A 154 -10.56 6.84 1.41
C ARG A 154 -9.97 8.15 0.89
N PRO A 155 -9.70 9.13 1.77
CA PRO A 155 -9.04 10.37 1.34
C PRO A 155 -7.65 10.05 0.81
N LEU A 156 -7.35 10.50 -0.41
CA LEU A 156 -6.03 10.36 -1.03
C LEU A 156 -4.95 10.92 -0.08
N SER A 157 -4.07 10.05 0.45
CA SER A 157 -3.03 10.42 1.44
C SER A 157 -2.15 11.59 0.98
N LEU A 158 -1.93 11.72 -0.34
CA LEU A 158 -1.15 12.80 -0.94
C LEU A 158 -1.66 14.19 -0.55
N ALA A 159 -2.97 14.37 -0.37
CA ALA A 159 -3.54 15.65 0.05
C ALA A 159 -3.35 15.90 1.55
N THR A 160 -3.29 14.85 2.36
CA THR A 160 -3.11 14.93 3.82
C THR A 160 -1.67 15.23 4.17
N GLU A 161 -0.70 14.58 3.53
CA GLU A 161 0.73 14.84 3.77
C GLU A 161 1.13 16.27 3.35
N VAL A 162 0.63 16.74 2.19
CA VAL A 162 0.83 18.13 1.76
C VAL A 162 0.16 19.10 2.74
N ARG A 163 -1.04 18.80 3.24
CA ARG A 163 -1.73 19.65 4.23
C ARG A 163 -1.01 19.68 5.57
N VAL A 164 -0.54 18.54 6.09
CA VAL A 164 0.22 18.46 7.33
C VAL A 164 1.52 19.25 7.20
N SER A 165 2.26 19.06 6.09
CA SER A 165 3.50 19.80 5.83
C SER A 165 3.27 21.31 5.66
N LEU A 166 2.21 21.73 4.96
CA LEU A 166 1.86 23.15 4.84
C LEU A 166 1.40 23.74 6.18
N GLN A 167 0.65 22.98 6.99
CA GLN A 167 0.18 23.43 8.30
C GLN A 167 1.34 23.60 9.28
N GLU A 168 2.31 22.69 9.27
CA GLU A 168 3.57 22.81 10.04
C GLU A 168 4.39 24.03 9.60
N GLN A 169 4.50 24.28 8.28
CA GLN A 169 5.18 25.48 7.76
C GLN A 169 4.46 26.77 8.14
N THR A 170 3.12 26.80 8.12
CA THR A 170 2.35 27.98 8.57
C THR A 170 2.48 28.20 10.07
N GLN A 171 2.54 27.12 10.87
CA GLN A 171 2.72 27.21 12.31
C GLN A 171 4.13 27.73 12.65
N ALA A 172 5.16 27.23 11.97
CA ALA A 172 6.52 27.72 12.12
C ALA A 172 6.67 29.21 11.73
N LEU A 173 6.00 29.66 10.67
CA LEU A 173 5.95 31.08 10.28
C LEU A 173 5.19 31.94 11.31
N ASN A 174 4.12 31.42 11.89
CA ASN A 174 3.32 32.14 12.89
C ASN A 174 4.08 32.25 14.23
N ASP A 175 4.75 31.18 14.65
CA ASP A 175 5.60 31.15 15.85
C ASP A 175 6.82 32.09 15.67
N ALA A 176 7.45 32.10 14.50
CA ALA A 176 8.53 33.04 14.17
C ALA A 176 8.04 34.50 14.16
N SER A 177 6.82 34.75 13.66
CA SER A 177 6.21 36.09 13.68
C SER A 177 5.90 36.55 15.10
N GLN A 178 5.44 35.67 15.98
CA GLN A 178 5.19 35.98 17.40
C GLN A 178 6.49 36.24 18.18
N GLN A 179 7.60 35.60 17.81
CA GLN A 179 8.92 35.85 18.40
C GLN A 179 9.59 37.16 17.93
N LEU A 180 9.17 37.72 16.78
CA LEU A 180 9.65 39.00 16.27
C LEU A 180 8.88 40.21 16.83
N PHE A 181 7.68 40.01 17.39
CA PHE A 181 6.84 41.07 17.95
C PHE A 181 7.37 41.79 19.21
N PRO A 182 8.22 41.22 20.10
CA PRO A 182 8.71 41.96 21.26
C PRO A 182 9.96 42.80 20.97
N LEU A 183 10.55 42.75 19.77
CA LEU A 183 11.72 43.55 19.41
C LEU A 183 11.40 44.94 18.84
N PHE A 184 10.12 45.29 18.65
CA PHE A 184 9.72 46.57 18.03
C PHE A 184 9.08 47.60 18.96
N LEU A 185 9.10 47.41 20.28
CA LEU A 185 8.52 48.40 21.21
C LEU A 185 9.39 48.81 22.40
N THR A 186 10.68 48.50 22.43
CA THR A 186 11.57 48.87 23.54
C THR A 186 12.68 49.84 23.13
N SER A 187 12.33 50.90 22.41
CA SER A 187 13.14 52.13 22.42
C SER A 187 12.35 53.30 21.83
N SER A 188 11.39 53.81 22.59
CA SER A 188 10.85 55.15 22.33
C SER A 188 10.48 55.85 23.62
N THR A 189 11.51 56.13 24.44
CA THR A 189 11.47 57.27 25.35
C THR A 189 12.84 57.93 25.34
N GLN A 190 12.81 59.21 25.00
CA GLN A 190 13.94 60.15 24.90
C GLN A 190 14.74 60.09 23.61
N ILE A 191 14.41 60.99 22.67
CA ILE A 191 15.19 62.22 22.44
C ILE A 191 14.21 63.26 21.89
N SER A 192 13.96 64.27 22.72
CA SER A 192 13.33 65.54 22.36
C SER A 192 14.43 66.50 21.89
N GLU A 193 14.04 67.40 21.00
CA GLU A 193 14.70 68.66 20.67
C GLU A 193 15.96 68.70 19.77
N LYS A 194 15.69 69.24 18.58
CA LYS A 194 16.45 70.27 17.84
C LYS A 194 17.76 69.91 17.12
N VAL A 195 17.89 70.62 15.99
CA VAL A 195 19.08 70.82 15.11
C VAL A 195 19.05 69.89 13.89
N SER A 196 18.41 70.32 12.80
CA SER A 196 18.96 71.19 11.75
C SER A 196 19.46 70.36 10.56
N GLN A 197 18.72 70.46 9.46
CA GLN A 197 19.19 70.47 8.07
C GLN A 197 20.47 69.67 7.78
N GLN A 198 20.35 68.45 7.26
CA GLN A 198 21.17 67.96 6.13
C GLN A 198 20.44 66.81 5.40
N PRO A 199 20.52 66.72 4.05
CA PRO A 199 19.91 65.63 3.30
C PRO A 199 20.77 64.36 3.43
N ILE A 200 20.18 63.27 3.90
CA ILE A 200 20.85 61.96 3.93
C ILE A 200 20.76 61.35 2.52
N PRO A 201 21.89 60.91 1.92
CA PRO A 201 21.93 60.41 0.56
C PRO A 201 21.42 58.96 0.50
N LEU A 202 20.69 58.63 -0.57
CA LEU A 202 20.40 57.25 -0.95
C LEU A 202 21.72 56.55 -1.34
N PRO A 203 22.10 55.41 -0.73
CA PRO A 203 23.05 54.53 -1.38
C PRO A 203 22.33 53.80 -2.52
N ALA A 204 22.89 53.99 -3.70
CA ALA A 204 22.57 53.27 -4.91
C ALA A 204 22.80 51.75 -4.75
N THR A 205 22.13 51.00 -5.62
CA THR A 205 22.47 49.64 -6.04
C THR A 205 22.40 48.57 -4.95
N PHE A 206 21.21 47.97 -4.79
CA PHE A 206 21.12 46.57 -4.40
C PHE A 206 21.53 45.73 -5.62
N ALA A 207 22.74 45.19 -5.58
CA ALA A 207 23.28 44.33 -6.61
C ALA A 207 22.43 43.04 -6.69
N VAL A 208 21.78 42.84 -7.84
CA VAL A 208 20.99 41.64 -8.16
C VAL A 208 21.92 40.57 -8.73
N ASP A 209 22.90 40.14 -7.94
CA ASP A 209 23.81 39.04 -8.34
C ASP A 209 23.73 37.92 -7.31
N SER A 210 22.59 37.23 -7.27
CA SER A 210 22.46 35.91 -6.63
C SER A 210 21.25 35.07 -7.08
N ILE A 211 20.50 35.49 -8.12
CA ILE A 211 19.30 34.75 -8.56
C ILE A 211 19.63 33.63 -9.57
N LEU A 212 20.87 33.54 -10.05
CA LEU A 212 21.27 32.54 -11.05
C LEU A 212 22.35 31.58 -10.52
N SER A 213 22.03 30.83 -9.46
CA SER A 213 22.75 29.59 -9.14
C SER A 213 22.06 28.40 -9.83
N PRO A 214 22.78 27.47 -10.49
CA PRO A 214 22.20 26.37 -11.29
C PRO A 214 21.33 25.35 -10.53
N GLY A 215 21.09 25.53 -9.23
CA GLY A 215 20.27 24.65 -8.40
C GLY A 215 18.87 25.19 -8.06
N SER A 216 18.49 26.40 -8.50
CA SER A 216 17.19 27.00 -8.14
C SER A 216 16.02 26.35 -8.87
N LEU A 217 14.92 26.11 -8.14
CA LEU A 217 13.65 25.60 -8.67
C LEU A 217 13.08 26.45 -9.80
N LEU A 218 13.38 27.76 -9.83
CA LEU A 218 12.99 28.66 -10.93
C LEU A 218 13.64 28.29 -12.26
N ALA A 219 14.90 27.84 -12.26
CA ALA A 219 15.57 27.39 -13.49
C ALA A 219 14.95 26.09 -14.02
N ARG A 220 14.54 25.18 -13.12
CA ARG A 220 13.83 23.94 -13.47
C ARG A 220 12.42 24.19 -14.00
N VAL A 221 11.71 25.17 -13.45
CA VAL A 221 10.38 25.58 -13.93
C VAL A 221 10.47 26.26 -15.30
N MET A 222 11.48 27.11 -15.54
CA MET A 222 11.68 27.72 -16.86
C MET A 222 12.07 26.67 -17.93
N MET A 223 12.91 25.68 -17.60
CA MET A 223 13.28 24.60 -18.52
C MET A 223 12.08 23.70 -18.90
N LEU A 224 11.15 23.50 -17.97
CA LEU A 224 9.91 22.72 -18.21
C LEU A 224 8.86 23.50 -19.01
N MET A 225 8.91 24.82 -19.01
CA MET A 225 8.02 25.64 -19.85
C MET A 225 8.52 25.72 -21.30
N ASP A 226 9.84 25.75 -21.52
CA ASP A 226 10.42 25.79 -22.87
C ASP A 226 10.16 24.49 -23.66
N GLN A 227 10.23 23.33 -23.01
CA GLN A 227 9.89 22.04 -23.64
C GLN A 227 8.41 21.90 -24.04
N ARG A 228 7.49 22.69 -23.46
CA ARG A 228 6.08 22.66 -23.87
C ARG A 228 5.81 23.49 -25.13
N GLN A 229 6.69 24.44 -25.48
CA GLN A 229 6.53 25.26 -26.68
C GLN A 229 6.92 24.47 -27.96
N ASP A 230 7.91 23.58 -27.87
CA ASP A 230 8.38 22.77 -29.01
C ASP A 230 7.39 21.67 -29.44
N HIS A 231 6.62 21.10 -28.50
CA HIS A 231 5.59 20.12 -28.83
C HIS A 231 4.35 20.75 -29.48
N ALA A 232 4.05 22.02 -29.21
CA ALA A 232 2.93 22.73 -29.84
C ALA A 232 3.23 23.07 -31.31
N THR A 233 4.47 23.46 -31.62
CA THR A 233 4.89 23.76 -33.02
C THR A 233 5.12 22.51 -33.87
N SER A 234 5.33 21.34 -33.25
CA SER A 234 5.41 20.06 -33.99
C SER A 234 4.04 19.52 -34.40
N CYS A 235 2.96 19.84 -33.67
CA CYS A 235 1.59 19.46 -34.05
C CYS A 235 1.03 20.34 -35.16
N GLU A 236 1.33 21.64 -35.21
CA GLU A 236 0.89 22.51 -36.32
C GLU A 236 1.52 22.17 -37.67
N ARG A 237 2.74 21.61 -37.69
CA ARG A 237 3.41 21.23 -38.94
C ARG A 237 2.83 19.98 -39.60
N LEU A 238 2.22 19.07 -38.83
CA LEU A 238 1.59 17.85 -39.37
C LEU A 238 0.19 18.09 -39.94
N GLN A 239 -0.49 19.16 -39.53
CA GLN A 239 -1.82 19.51 -40.05
C GLN A 239 -1.77 20.21 -41.42
N SER A 240 -0.63 20.77 -41.84
CA SER A 240 -0.49 21.47 -43.14
C SER A 240 -0.10 20.58 -44.33
N THR A 241 0.11 19.28 -44.10
CA THR A 241 0.43 18.29 -45.14
C THR A 241 -0.74 17.37 -45.51
N ILE A 242 -1.94 17.67 -45.00
CA ILE A 242 -3.19 17.01 -45.37
C ILE A 242 -4.16 18.10 -45.83
N ASP A 243 -3.85 18.69 -46.98
CA ASP A 243 -4.72 19.39 -47.94
C ASP A 243 -3.99 19.38 -49.30
#